data_AF-A0A1D1YTP1-F1
#
_entry.id   AF-A0A1D1YTP1-F1
#
_cell.length_a   1.000
_cell.length_b   1.000
_cell.length_c   1.000
_cell.angle_alpha   90.00
_cell.angle_beta   90.00
_cell.angle_gamma   90.00
#
_symmetry.space_group_name_H-M   'P 1'
#
loop_
_entity.id
_entity.type
_entity.pdbx_description
1 polymer ?
#
loop_
_entity_poly.entity_id
_entity_poly.type
_entity_poly.pdbx_seq_one_letter_code
_entity_poly.pdbx_strand_id
1 'polypeptide(L)'
;IAVKYLDISKGAEHKPEYSLDQHLANNLIDLYINLPSKNRYRRVASFMSNGYRTRRMAVDYSVPLITNVKCAKLFIEALHRNPDLEVRSIDCKCSHKTVTL
;
A
#
# COMPACT_ATOMS: atom_id res chain seq x y z
N ILE A 1 14.81 11.31 -5.66
CA ILE A 1 13.41 11.15 -5.17
C ILE A 1 13.30 11.92 -3.87
N ALA A 2 12.41 12.91 -3.78
CA ALA A 2 12.22 13.66 -2.54
C ALA A 2 11.52 12.77 -1.51
N VAL A 3 12.08 12.66 -0.31
CA VAL A 3 11.49 11.88 0.79
C VAL A 3 10.77 12.85 1.71
N LYS A 4 9.49 12.57 1.99
CA LYS A 4 8.71 13.31 2.98
C LYS A 4 8.47 12.43 4.20
N TYR A 5 8.67 13.00 5.38
CA TYR A 5 8.28 12.37 6.63
C TYR A 5 6.78 12.54 6.85
N LEU A 6 6.11 11.47 7.28
CA LEU A 6 4.69 11.49 7.64
C LEU A 6 4.54 10.89 9.04
N ASP A 7 3.78 11.59 9.88
CA ASP A 7 3.53 11.22 11.25
C ASP A 7 2.36 10.23 11.39
N ILE A 8 2.53 9.27 12.30
CA ILE A 8 1.59 8.18 12.56
C ILE A 8 0.90 8.38 13.94
N SER A 9 1.37 9.33 14.75
CA SER A 9 0.91 9.60 16.12
C SER A 9 -0.27 10.58 16.18
N LYS A 10 -1.18 10.34 17.12
CA LYS A 10 -2.28 11.26 17.48
C LYS A 10 -1.90 12.11 18.70
N GLY A 11 -0.76 12.78 18.66
CA GLY A 11 -0.40 13.81 19.66
C GLY A 11 -1.05 15.16 19.30
N ALA A 12 -1.43 15.95 20.31
CA ALA A 12 -2.23 17.18 20.17
C ALA A 12 -1.57 18.33 19.37
N GLU A 13 -0.36 18.16 18.84
CA GLU A 13 0.36 19.17 18.06
C GLU A 13 0.84 18.63 16.71
N HIS A 14 -0.07 18.09 15.87
CA HIS A 14 0.27 17.74 14.49
C HIS A 14 -0.22 18.78 13.49
N LYS A 15 0.71 19.33 12.70
CA LYS A 15 0.37 20.06 11.49
C LYS A 15 -0.28 19.09 10.49
N PRO A 16 -1.40 19.47 9.85
CA PRO A 16 -2.12 18.63 8.90
C PRO A 16 -1.22 18.15 7.74
N GLU A 17 -0.25 18.99 7.36
CA GLU A 17 0.75 18.74 6.32
C GLU A 17 1.61 17.47 6.51
N TYR A 18 1.65 16.89 7.73
CA TYR A 18 2.41 15.66 8.00
C TYR A 18 1.52 14.49 8.38
N SER A 19 0.19 14.63 8.34
CA SER A 19 -0.72 13.56 8.77
C SER A 19 -0.89 12.48 7.71
N LEU A 20 -0.48 11.24 8.02
CA LEU A 20 -0.67 10.07 7.13
C LEU A 20 -2.15 9.84 6.78
N ASP A 21 -3.04 9.98 7.77
CA ASP A 21 -4.49 9.78 7.59
C ASP A 21 -5.04 10.74 6.52
N GLN A 22 -4.60 12.01 6.54
CA GLN A 22 -5.03 13.02 5.57
C GLN A 22 -4.45 12.77 4.18
N HIS A 23 -3.19 12.34 4.11
CA HIS A 23 -2.54 12.02 2.84
C HIS A 23 -3.20 10.84 2.14
N LEU A 24 -3.62 9.82 2.90
CA LEU A 24 -4.42 8.72 2.37
C LEU A 24 -5.80 9.19 1.88
N ALA A 25 -6.49 10.04 2.64
CA ALA A 25 -7.82 10.53 2.27
C ALA A 25 -7.82 11.45 1.04
N ASN A 26 -6.74 12.22 0.86
CA ASN A 26 -6.59 13.15 -0.26
C ASN A 26 -5.89 12.52 -1.49
N ASN A 27 -5.68 11.20 -1.51
CA ASN A 27 -4.97 10.49 -2.58
C ASN A 27 -3.58 11.09 -2.90
N LEU A 28 -2.86 11.53 -1.87
CA LEU A 28 -1.49 12.03 -2.00
C LEU A 28 -0.44 10.89 -1.94
N ILE A 29 -0.90 9.65 -1.81
CA ILE A 29 -0.08 8.44 -1.70
C ILE A 29 -0.57 7.44 -2.75
N ASP A 30 0.28 7.12 -3.71
CA ASP A 30 -0.03 6.16 -4.79
C ASP A 30 0.20 4.70 -4.36
N LEU A 31 1.03 4.47 -3.33
CA LEU A 31 1.33 3.16 -2.80
C LEU A 31 1.64 3.23 -1.31
N TYR A 32 0.96 2.38 -0.53
CA TYR A 32 1.18 2.27 0.91
C TYR A 32 1.77 0.90 1.27
N ILE A 33 2.96 0.88 1.87
CA ILE A 33 3.58 -0.36 2.40
C ILE A 33 3.55 -0.32 3.93
N ASN A 34 2.69 -1.13 4.54
CA ASN A 34 2.56 -1.24 6.00
C ASN A 34 2.89 -2.66 6.47
N LEU A 35 4.16 -2.90 6.82
CA LEU A 35 4.62 -4.20 7.29
C LEU A 35 4.31 -4.37 8.78
N PRO A 36 3.39 -5.27 9.19
CA PRO A 36 3.12 -5.51 10.59
C PRO A 36 4.33 -6.20 11.23
N SER A 37 4.80 -5.66 12.36
CA SER A 37 5.81 -6.33 13.18
C SER A 37 5.30 -7.71 13.65
N LYS A 38 6.15 -8.74 13.58
CA LYS A 38 5.92 -10.09 14.11
C LYS A 38 5.93 -10.05 15.65
N ASN A 39 4.94 -9.39 16.23
CA ASN A 39 4.78 -9.37 17.67
C ASN A 39 3.80 -10.48 18.07
N ARG A 40 4.31 -11.57 18.66
CA ARG A 40 3.50 -12.75 19.06
C ARG A 40 2.54 -12.46 20.22
N TYR A 41 2.71 -11.34 20.91
CA TYR A 41 1.92 -10.92 22.08
C TYR A 41 0.97 -9.76 21.74
N ARG A 42 0.10 -9.93 20.74
CA ARG A 42 -0.94 -8.94 20.43
C ARG A 42 -2.26 -9.35 21.09
N ARG A 43 -2.67 -8.64 22.15
CA ARG A 43 -3.98 -8.81 22.80
C ARG A 43 -5.12 -8.45 21.84
N VAL A 44 -6.29 -9.08 21.94
CA VAL A 44 -7.46 -8.81 21.07
C VAL A 44 -7.88 -7.32 21.12
N ALA A 45 -7.75 -6.66 22.27
CA ALA A 45 -8.01 -5.22 22.40
C ALA A 45 -7.09 -4.31 21.53
N SER A 46 -5.99 -4.86 20.98
CA SER A 46 -5.06 -4.14 20.10
C SER A 46 -5.28 -4.40 18.61
N PHE A 47 -6.39 -5.07 18.24
CA PHE A 47 -6.82 -5.15 16.83
C PHE A 47 -7.10 -3.76 16.24
N MET A 48 -7.66 -2.83 17.01
CA MET A 48 -7.87 -1.42 16.62
C MET A 48 -6.63 -0.56 16.83
N SER A 49 -5.47 -1.00 16.34
CA SER A 49 -4.25 -0.18 16.34
C SER A 49 -4.29 0.89 15.24
N ASN A 50 -3.48 1.95 15.36
CA ASN A 50 -3.29 2.93 14.27
C ASN A 50 -2.88 2.25 12.94
N GLY A 51 -2.08 1.18 13.02
CA GLY A 51 -1.73 0.38 11.84
C GLY A 51 -2.91 -0.38 11.23
N TYR A 52 -3.91 -0.82 12.02
CA TYR A 52 -5.15 -1.36 11.47
C TYR A 52 -5.99 -0.26 10.81
N ARG A 53 -6.13 0.90 11.47
CA ARG A 53 -6.92 2.03 10.97
C ARG A 53 -6.40 2.55 9.62
N THR A 54 -5.11 2.84 9.51
CA THR A 54 -4.50 3.35 8.26
C THR A 54 -4.57 2.32 7.14
N ARG A 55 -4.44 1.02 7.44
CA ARG A 55 -4.63 -0.05 6.45
C ARG A 55 -6.07 -0.12 5.94
N ARG A 56 -7.07 0.02 6.82
CA ARG A 56 -8.48 0.08 6.41
C ARG A 56 -8.76 1.31 5.56
N MET A 57 -8.24 2.48 5.95
CA MET A 57 -8.36 3.71 5.18
C MET A 57 -7.77 3.56 3.77
N ALA A 58 -6.60 2.93 3.62
CA ALA A 58 -6.03 2.68 2.30
C ALA A 58 -6.98 1.84 1.41
N VAL A 59 -7.64 0.83 1.96
CA VAL A 59 -8.66 0.06 1.23
C VAL A 59 -9.88 0.94 0.89
N ASP A 60 -10.34 1.76 1.83
CA ASP A 60 -11.52 2.62 1.64
C ASP A 60 -11.29 3.69 0.56
N TYR A 61 -10.07 4.24 0.49
CA TYR A 61 -9.66 5.22 -0.52
C TYR A 61 -9.04 4.58 -1.77
N SER A 62 -9.11 3.26 -1.92
CA SER A 62 -8.57 2.53 -3.08
C SER A 62 -7.07 2.77 -3.33
N VAL A 63 -6.30 3.06 -2.29
CA VAL A 63 -4.84 3.17 -2.33
C VAL A 63 -4.23 1.76 -2.27
N PRO A 64 -3.40 1.35 -3.24
CA PRO A 64 -2.69 0.06 -3.22
C PRO A 64 -1.93 -0.17 -1.91
N LEU A 65 -2.15 -1.32 -1.27
CA LEU A 65 -1.61 -1.63 0.05
C LEU A 65 -0.82 -2.95 0.05
N ILE A 66 0.46 -2.90 0.43
CA ILE A 66 1.30 -4.07 0.66
C ILE A 66 1.54 -4.25 2.17
N THR A 67 1.21 -5.43 2.70
CA THR A 67 1.40 -5.76 4.12
C THR A 67 2.39 -6.89 4.37
N ASN A 68 2.86 -7.58 3.33
CA ASN A 68 3.79 -8.70 3.47
C ASN A 68 5.21 -8.28 3.07
N VAL A 69 6.19 -8.59 3.92
CA VAL A 69 7.59 -8.24 3.68
C VAL A 69 8.16 -8.91 2.43
N LYS A 70 7.73 -10.14 2.10
CA LYS A 70 8.18 -10.84 0.88
C LYS A 70 7.63 -10.15 -0.37
N CYS A 71 6.34 -9.83 -0.38
CA CYS A 71 5.71 -9.10 -1.49
C CYS A 71 6.33 -7.71 -1.68
N ALA A 72 6.59 -6.99 -0.59
CA ALA A 72 7.23 -5.67 -0.65
C ALA A 72 8.63 -5.76 -1.28
N LYS A 73 9.45 -6.73 -0.85
CA LYS A 73 10.78 -6.95 -1.42
C LYS A 73 10.72 -7.28 -2.91
N LEU A 74 9.86 -8.23 -3.30
CA LEU A 74 9.69 -8.61 -4.70
C LEU A 74 9.19 -7.44 -5.56
N PHE A 75 8.26 -6.65 -5.04
CA PHE A 75 7.71 -5.50 -5.74
C PHE A 75 8.77 -4.41 -5.96
N ILE A 76 9.55 -4.06 -4.92
CA ILE A 76 10.63 -3.07 -5.04
C ILE A 76 11.71 -3.58 -6.00
N GLU A 77 12.08 -4.86 -5.92
CA GLU A 77 13.03 -5.48 -6.87
C GLU A 77 12.52 -5.43 -8.31
N ALA A 78 11.24 -5.72 -8.54
CA ALA A 78 10.63 -5.65 -9.86
C ALA A 78 10.64 -4.21 -10.42
N LEU A 79 10.29 -3.21 -9.60
CA LEU A 79 10.37 -1.80 -9.99
C LEU A 79 11.79 -1.36 -10.31
N HIS A 80 12.77 -1.80 -9.52
CA HIS A 80 14.17 -1.46 -9.73
C HIS A 80 14.73 -2.07 -11.03
N ARG A 81 14.39 -3.34 -11.30
CA ARG A 81 14.82 -4.03 -12.52
C ARG A 81 14.12 -3.49 -13.77
N ASN A 82 12.94 -2.89 -13.61
CA ASN A 82 12.11 -2.33 -14.67
C ASN A 82 12.11 -3.20 -15.93
N PRO A 83 11.71 -4.48 -15.82
CA PRO A 83 11.72 -5.37 -16.98
C PRO A 83 10.71 -4.90 -18.01
N ASP A 84 11.00 -5.14 -19.29
CA ASP A 84 10.01 -4.94 -20.34
C ASP A 84 8.86 -5.94 -20.11
N LEU A 85 7.68 -5.39 -19.80
CA LEU A 85 6.45 -6.15 -19.61
C LEU A 85 5.61 -6.03 -20.88
N GLU A 86 5.99 -6.78 -21.91
CA GLU A 86 5.14 -6.92 -23.09
C GLU A 86 3.82 -7.60 -22.69
N VAL A 87 2.71 -6.90 -22.90
CA VAL A 87 1.38 -7.46 -22.64
C VAL A 87 1.10 -8.54 -23.66
N ARG A 88 0.99 -9.79 -23.20
CA ARG A 88 0.69 -10.94 -24.03
C ARG A 88 -0.81 -11.22 -24.00
N SER A 89 -1.29 -12.00 -24.96
CA SER A 89 -2.68 -12.46 -24.99
C SER A 89 -3.10 -13.24 -23.74
N ILE A 90 -2.15 -13.86 -23.03
CA ILE A 90 -2.39 -14.56 -21.76
C ILE A 90 -2.63 -13.61 -20.57
N ASP A 91 -2.25 -12.34 -20.69
CA ASP A 91 -2.39 -11.34 -19.62
C ASP A 91 -3.78 -10.67 -19.63
N CYS A 92 -4.55 -10.83 -20.72
CA CYS A 92 -5.94 -10.38 -20.79
C CYS A 92 -6.92 -11.56 -20.63
N LYS A 93 -7.98 -11.35 -19.85
CA LYS A 93 -9.17 -12.22 -19.85
C LYS A 93 -10.30 -11.52 -20.58
N CYS A 94 -10.78 -12.15 -21.65
CA CYS A 94 -11.93 -11.68 -22.44
C CYS A 94 -13.02 -12.76 -22.45
N SER A 95 -14.28 -12.36 -22.52
CA SER A 95 -15.42 -13.30 -22.65
C SER A 95 -15.57 -13.89 -24.05
N HIS A 96 -14.85 -13.37 -25.04
CA HIS A 96 -14.90 -13.80 -26.44
C HIS A 96 -13.56 -14.41 -26.86
N LYS A 97 -13.61 -15.31 -27.83
CA LYS A 97 -12.42 -15.96 -28.38
C LYS A 97 -11.63 -14.96 -29.24
N THR A 98 -10.50 -14.51 -28.74
CA THR A 98 -9.55 -13.71 -29.52
C THR A 98 -8.85 -14.62 -30.53
N VAL A 99 -9.01 -14.34 -31.83
CA VAL A 99 -8.33 -15.03 -32.92
C VAL A 99 -7.28 -14.08 -33.49
N THR A 100 -6.02 -14.49 -33.46
CA THR A 100 -4.93 -13.77 -34.13
C THR A 100 -4.88 -14.24 -35.59
N LEU A 101 -4.99 -13.31 -36.54
CA LEU A 101 -4.88 -13.58 -38.00
C LEU A 101 -3.43 -13.70 -38.43
#